data_AF-A0A1Y1ZW47-F1
#
_entry.id   AF-A0A1Y1ZW47-F1
#
_cell.length_a   1.000
_cell.length_b   1.000
_cell.length_c   1.000
_cell.angle_alpha   90.00
_cell.angle_beta   90.00
_cell.angle_gamma   90.00
#
_symmetry.space_group_name_H-M   'P 1'
#
loop_
_entity.id
_entity.type
_entity.pdbx_description
1 polymer ?
#
loop_
_entity_poly.entity_id
_entity_poly.type
_entity_poly.pdbx_seq_one_letter_code
_entity_poly.pdbx_strand_id
1 'polypeptide(L)'
;MEITELSMPNPVVSVEGGLSLYTCSVVKCVQTFGFIKSGANYYAIPKTGASSKKSAVDGATCDSSIGLLFTDYKLCVSEDEEEVVEFITTATSTNYVITPTNTNIFSASDVPILIKASQNALTLNNVDGIGGKNHIIKTGNEYNAYTYTDSGTTFASAGGEYDGIKKYQRIDSGFFNEVTSFADVSDDTSLVLARCTDASCTLTDGLIKETDDYFSVTTSSSAKLASGDLVQCSADNAGKLTTDHQLCLGSDQAVDFLSSGTINYIIKVGSELKLVEGSQDQFIFTKITGKLNRK
;
A
#
# COMPACT_ATOMS: atom_id res chain seq x y z
N MET A 1 -24.80 5.09 0.70
CA MET A 1 -24.54 5.82 -0.57
C MET A 1 -23.04 5.87 -0.70
N GLU A 2 -22.47 4.95 -1.47
CA GLU A 2 -21.03 4.81 -1.62
C GLU A 2 -20.58 5.86 -2.64
N ILE A 3 -19.89 6.91 -2.19
CA ILE A 3 -19.20 7.81 -3.10
C ILE A 3 -17.93 7.06 -3.50
N THR A 4 -18.04 6.23 -4.54
CA THR A 4 -16.88 5.69 -5.24
C THR A 4 -16.07 6.87 -5.76
N GLU A 5 -14.73 6.79 -5.71
CA GLU A 5 -13.84 7.76 -6.35
C GLU A 5 -14.47 8.18 -7.67
N LEU A 6 -14.79 9.47 -7.83
CA LEU A 6 -15.25 10.01 -9.09
C LEU A 6 -14.06 9.86 -10.04
N SER A 7 -14.00 8.70 -10.69
CA SER A 7 -13.34 8.53 -11.98
C SER A 7 -13.75 9.76 -12.77
N MET A 8 -12.80 10.53 -13.30
CA MET A 8 -13.12 11.65 -14.17
C MET A 8 -13.09 11.11 -15.61
N PRO A 9 -14.14 10.42 -16.11
CA PRO A 9 -14.15 9.97 -17.49
C PRO A 9 -14.30 11.21 -18.35
N ASN A 10 -13.17 11.71 -18.87
CA ASN A 10 -13.07 12.86 -19.76
C ASN A 10 -13.71 14.14 -19.19
N PRO A 11 -13.07 14.81 -18.21
CA PRO A 11 -13.51 16.14 -17.83
C PRO A 11 -13.46 17.06 -19.05
N VAL A 12 -14.49 17.86 -19.27
CA VAL A 12 -14.48 18.94 -20.27
C VAL A 12 -14.26 20.25 -19.52
N VAL A 13 -13.11 20.87 -19.71
CA VAL A 13 -12.79 22.18 -19.12
C VAL A 13 -13.34 23.27 -20.03
N SER A 14 -14.34 24.01 -19.57
CA SER A 14 -14.96 25.12 -20.33
C SER A 14 -14.42 26.50 -19.95
N VAL A 15 -13.70 26.63 -18.83
CA VAL A 15 -13.09 27.88 -18.36
C VAL A 15 -11.70 27.61 -17.81
N GLU A 16 -10.68 28.20 -18.45
CA GLU A 16 -9.31 28.18 -17.93
C GLU A 16 -9.21 29.12 -16.71
N GLY A 17 -8.68 28.66 -15.58
CA GLY A 17 -8.42 29.49 -14.40
C GLY A 17 -9.30 29.25 -13.18
N GLY A 18 -10.39 28.49 -13.30
CA GLY A 18 -11.36 28.24 -12.22
C GLY A 18 -11.37 26.81 -11.68
N LEU A 19 -10.37 25.99 -11.99
CA LEU A 19 -10.35 24.58 -11.60
C LEU A 19 -9.85 24.41 -10.16
N SER A 20 -10.42 23.45 -9.46
CA SER A 20 -10.00 23.02 -8.12
C SER A 20 -10.08 21.50 -8.03
N LEU A 21 -9.17 20.90 -7.27
CA LEU A 21 -9.11 19.45 -7.10
C LEU A 21 -9.45 19.05 -5.68
N TYR A 22 -10.14 17.91 -5.56
CA TYR A 22 -10.52 17.33 -4.28
C TYR A 22 -10.30 15.82 -4.33
N THR A 23 -9.70 15.27 -3.28
CA THR A 23 -9.68 13.83 -2.99
C THR A 23 -10.79 13.54 -2.00
N CYS A 24 -11.71 12.65 -2.37
CA CYS A 24 -12.87 12.31 -1.55
C CYS A 24 -12.79 10.89 -1.01
N SER A 25 -13.01 10.74 0.28
CA SER A 25 -13.45 9.48 0.89
C SER A 25 -14.98 9.45 0.99
N VAL A 26 -15.54 8.34 1.45
CA VAL A 26 -16.99 8.19 1.72
C VAL A 26 -17.56 9.27 2.66
N VAL A 27 -16.72 9.89 3.50
CA VAL A 27 -17.15 10.85 4.53
C VAL A 27 -16.60 12.25 4.37
N LYS A 28 -15.51 12.46 3.61
CA LYS A 28 -14.82 13.75 3.55
C LYS A 28 -14.15 13.96 2.19
N CYS A 29 -14.33 15.14 1.62
CA CYS A 29 -13.51 15.63 0.53
C CYS A 29 -12.47 16.62 1.07
N VAL A 30 -11.20 16.42 0.72
CA VAL A 30 -10.09 17.30 1.06
C VAL A 30 -9.57 17.91 -0.23
N GLN A 31 -9.39 19.22 -0.25
CA GLN A 31 -8.80 19.89 -1.41
C GLN A 31 -7.37 19.36 -1.62
N THR A 32 -7.03 19.05 -2.87
CA THR A 32 -5.68 18.67 -3.28
C THR A 32 -5.22 19.57 -4.44
N PHE A 33 -4.02 19.33 -4.93
CA PHE A 33 -3.42 20.02 -6.05
C PHE A 33 -2.55 19.05 -6.85
N GLY A 34 -2.23 19.42 -8.09
CA GLY A 34 -1.53 18.56 -9.02
C GLY A 34 -1.94 18.80 -10.47
N PHE A 35 -1.87 17.76 -11.29
CA PHE A 35 -2.18 17.83 -12.72
C PHE A 35 -3.45 17.06 -13.09
N ILE A 36 -4.17 17.55 -14.08
CA ILE A 36 -5.27 16.82 -14.73
C ILE A 36 -5.10 16.76 -16.24
N LYS A 37 -5.64 15.70 -16.83
CA LYS A 37 -5.81 15.52 -18.27
C LYS A 37 -7.28 15.68 -18.66
N SER A 38 -7.54 16.47 -19.69
CA SER A 38 -8.86 16.73 -20.27
C SER A 38 -8.75 16.67 -21.79
N GLY A 39 -9.14 15.53 -22.36
CA GLY A 39 -8.90 15.24 -23.78
C GLY A 39 -7.40 15.25 -24.10
N ALA A 40 -6.99 16.12 -25.03
CA ALA A 40 -5.59 16.34 -25.40
C ALA A 40 -4.89 17.43 -24.57
N ASN A 41 -5.59 18.05 -23.63
CA ASN A 41 -5.09 19.16 -22.83
C ASN A 41 -4.70 18.68 -21.42
N TYR A 42 -3.71 19.36 -20.86
CA TYR A 42 -3.20 19.10 -19.52
C TYR A 42 -3.24 20.40 -18.72
N TYR A 43 -3.59 20.32 -17.44
CA TYR A 43 -3.75 21.49 -16.59
C TYR A 43 -3.02 21.29 -15.27
N ALA A 44 -2.32 22.33 -14.82
CA ALA A 44 -1.78 22.46 -13.47
C ALA A 44 -2.83 23.13 -12.58
N ILE A 45 -3.15 22.49 -11.47
CA ILE A 45 -4.04 22.99 -10.42
C ILE A 45 -3.20 23.23 -9.17
N PRO A 46 -2.65 24.45 -8.96
CA PRO A 46 -1.77 24.71 -7.83
C PRO A 46 -2.53 24.82 -6.52
N LYS A 47 -1.82 24.69 -5.39
CA LYS A 47 -2.37 24.92 -4.04
C LYS A 47 -2.92 26.35 -3.89
N THR A 48 -2.25 27.33 -4.49
CA THR A 48 -2.64 28.74 -4.50
C THR A 48 -2.50 29.31 -5.91
N GLY A 49 -3.35 30.27 -6.25
CA GLY A 49 -3.38 30.89 -7.58
C GLY A 49 -4.34 30.21 -8.56
N ALA A 50 -4.31 30.66 -9.81
CA ALA A 50 -5.21 30.17 -10.85
C ALA A 50 -4.68 28.89 -11.50
N SER A 51 -5.58 27.96 -11.82
CA SER A 51 -5.25 26.81 -12.66
C SER A 51 -4.82 27.27 -14.05
N SER A 52 -3.86 26.58 -14.65
CA SER A 52 -3.36 26.94 -15.99
C SER A 52 -3.20 25.71 -16.87
N LYS A 53 -3.46 25.88 -18.17
CA LYS A 53 -3.08 24.87 -19.17
C LYS A 53 -1.56 24.74 -19.19
N LYS A 54 -1.07 23.50 -19.23
CA LYS A 54 0.35 23.18 -19.25
C LYS A 54 0.76 22.55 -20.58
N SER A 55 1.95 22.91 -21.01
CA SER A 55 2.74 22.19 -22.00
C SER A 55 3.75 21.30 -21.27
N ALA A 56 4.14 20.19 -21.89
CA ALA A 56 5.29 19.41 -21.44
C ALA A 56 6.54 20.30 -21.43
N VAL A 57 7.46 20.07 -20.49
CA VAL A 57 8.77 20.72 -20.50
C VAL A 57 9.63 20.02 -21.55
N ASP A 58 9.91 20.72 -22.65
CA ASP A 58 10.71 20.19 -23.77
C ASP A 58 12.21 20.21 -23.43
N GLY A 59 12.92 19.12 -23.73
CA GLY A 59 14.36 18.97 -23.51
C GLY A 59 14.84 18.89 -22.05
N ALA A 60 13.92 18.77 -21.08
CA ALA A 60 14.27 18.50 -19.70
C ALA A 60 14.61 17.02 -19.50
N THR A 61 15.38 16.71 -18.46
CA THR A 61 15.68 15.37 -17.92
C THR A 61 15.02 15.21 -16.56
N CYS A 62 14.74 13.98 -16.12
CA CYS A 62 14.03 13.78 -14.84
C CYS A 62 14.86 14.15 -13.59
N ASP A 63 16.19 14.11 -13.68
CA ASP A 63 17.14 14.55 -12.63
C ASP A 63 16.82 15.93 -11.99
N SER A 64 16.34 16.87 -12.80
CA SER A 64 16.04 18.24 -12.42
C SER A 64 14.55 18.56 -12.44
N SER A 65 13.72 17.57 -12.77
CA SER A 65 12.30 17.74 -13.08
C SER A 65 11.36 16.88 -12.24
N ILE A 66 11.82 16.27 -11.15
CA ILE A 66 10.97 15.46 -10.26
C ILE A 66 9.76 16.29 -9.80
N GLY A 67 8.55 15.76 -10.06
CA GLY A 67 7.27 16.40 -9.80
C GLY A 67 6.79 17.37 -10.89
N LEU A 68 7.44 17.41 -12.06
CA LEU A 68 7.02 18.16 -13.25
C LEU A 68 6.62 17.23 -14.40
N LEU A 69 5.80 17.74 -15.32
CA LEU A 69 5.43 17.04 -16.55
C LEU A 69 6.57 17.13 -17.58
N PHE A 70 7.18 15.98 -17.86
CA PHE A 70 8.20 15.70 -18.85
C PHE A 70 7.60 15.52 -20.26
N THR A 71 8.45 15.21 -21.26
CA THR A 71 8.09 14.75 -22.61
C THR A 71 6.90 13.80 -22.59
N ASP A 72 6.00 13.94 -23.57
CA ASP A 72 4.72 13.22 -23.67
C ASP A 72 3.77 13.39 -22.46
N TYR A 73 3.98 14.43 -21.65
CA TYR A 73 3.17 14.76 -20.49
C TYR A 73 3.17 13.68 -19.40
N LYS A 74 4.27 12.95 -19.27
CA LYS A 74 4.51 12.01 -18.17
C LYS A 74 5.10 12.75 -16.99
N LEU A 75 4.88 12.28 -15.77
CA LEU A 75 5.42 12.89 -14.56
C LEU A 75 6.75 12.23 -14.19
N CYS A 76 7.80 13.03 -14.01
CA CYS A 76 9.03 12.53 -13.41
C CYS A 76 8.79 12.27 -11.92
N VAL A 77 9.04 11.03 -11.48
CA VAL A 77 8.90 10.61 -10.08
C VAL A 77 10.23 10.24 -9.43
N SER A 78 11.28 10.04 -10.22
CA SER A 78 12.63 9.72 -9.76
C SER A 78 13.72 10.25 -10.71
N GLU A 79 14.96 9.94 -10.37
CA GLU A 79 16.20 10.07 -11.18
C GLU A 79 16.05 9.54 -12.62
N ASP A 80 15.31 8.43 -12.71
CA ASP A 80 15.30 7.52 -13.84
C ASP A 80 14.16 7.87 -14.82
N GLU A 81 14.51 8.11 -16.08
CA GLU A 81 13.55 8.41 -17.14
C GLU A 81 12.69 7.19 -17.52
N GLU A 82 13.09 5.97 -17.14
CA GLU A 82 12.27 4.77 -17.30
C GLU A 82 11.15 4.67 -16.26
N GLU A 83 11.25 5.40 -15.14
CA GLU A 83 10.28 5.36 -14.04
C GLU A 83 9.19 6.44 -14.14
N VAL A 84 9.11 7.19 -15.25
CA VAL A 84 8.09 8.23 -15.46
C VAL A 84 6.66 7.69 -15.37
N VAL A 85 5.76 8.50 -14.81
CA VAL A 85 4.36 8.11 -14.57
C VAL A 85 3.42 8.74 -15.59
N GLU A 86 2.63 7.90 -16.26
CA GLU A 86 1.58 8.33 -17.16
C GLU A 86 0.26 8.63 -16.44
N PHE A 87 -0.57 9.47 -17.04
CA PHE A 87 -1.96 9.60 -16.63
C PHE A 87 -2.71 8.29 -16.89
N ILE A 88 -3.19 7.66 -15.83
CA ILE A 88 -3.96 6.42 -15.90
C ILE A 88 -5.30 6.71 -16.59
N THR A 89 -5.74 5.82 -17.48
CA THR A 89 -7.02 5.97 -18.21
C THR A 89 -8.12 5.06 -17.67
N THR A 90 -7.76 4.11 -16.82
CA THR A 90 -8.65 3.21 -16.09
C THR A 90 -9.06 3.81 -14.75
N ALA A 91 -10.15 3.30 -14.15
CA ALA A 91 -10.61 3.72 -12.82
C ALA A 91 -9.76 3.16 -11.66
N THR A 92 -8.47 2.93 -11.90
CA THR A 92 -7.51 2.44 -10.91
C THR A 92 -6.63 3.58 -10.43
N SER A 93 -6.12 3.48 -9.21
CA SER A 93 -5.15 4.41 -8.67
C SER A 93 -3.84 3.73 -8.30
N THR A 94 -2.75 4.50 -8.30
CA THR A 94 -1.42 4.04 -7.87
C THR A 94 -0.72 5.16 -7.12
N ASN A 95 -0.07 4.84 -6.00
CA ASN A 95 0.68 5.81 -5.22
C ASN A 95 2.14 5.85 -5.68
N TYR A 96 2.80 6.99 -5.48
CA TYR A 96 4.24 7.16 -5.68
C TYR A 96 4.78 8.04 -4.56
N VAL A 97 5.96 7.69 -4.04
CA VAL A 97 6.72 8.59 -3.17
C VAL A 97 7.76 9.28 -4.06
N ILE A 98 7.70 10.60 -4.13
CA ILE A 98 8.65 11.39 -4.92
C ILE A 98 9.45 12.30 -4.01
N THR A 99 10.71 12.54 -4.34
CA THR A 99 11.55 13.54 -3.66
C THR A 99 11.83 14.68 -4.63
N PRO A 100 11.04 15.77 -4.60
CA PRO A 100 11.24 16.90 -5.48
C PRO A 100 12.67 17.45 -5.39
N THR A 101 13.35 17.65 -6.52
CA THR A 101 14.66 18.32 -6.54
C THR A 101 14.53 19.84 -6.61
N ASN A 102 13.34 20.34 -6.97
CA ASN A 102 13.02 21.75 -7.11
C ASN A 102 11.61 22.04 -6.61
N THR A 103 11.31 23.31 -6.35
CA THR A 103 9.92 23.74 -6.13
C THR A 103 9.06 23.37 -7.34
N ASN A 104 7.99 22.64 -7.09
CA ASN A 104 7.03 22.22 -8.10
C ASN A 104 5.59 22.42 -7.59
N ILE A 105 4.62 21.86 -8.31
CA ILE A 105 3.20 22.01 -7.95
C ILE A 105 2.84 21.29 -6.64
N PHE A 106 3.57 20.23 -6.30
CA PHE A 106 3.29 19.36 -5.16
C PHE A 106 4.04 19.78 -3.89
N SER A 107 5.23 20.39 -4.01
CA SER A 107 6.03 20.81 -2.86
C SER A 107 6.94 21.98 -3.19
N ALA A 108 7.24 22.78 -2.16
CA ALA A 108 8.25 23.82 -2.19
C ALA A 108 9.59 23.39 -1.57
N SER A 109 9.66 22.18 -1.02
CA SER A 109 10.85 21.61 -0.38
C SER A 109 11.22 20.25 -0.99
N ASP A 110 12.46 19.86 -0.73
CA ASP A 110 13.13 18.61 -1.15
C ASP A 110 12.82 17.42 -0.23
N VAL A 111 11.66 17.46 0.43
CA VAL A 111 11.20 16.38 1.30
C VAL A 111 10.41 15.37 0.48
N PRO A 112 10.54 14.05 0.74
CA PRO A 112 9.77 13.09 -0.03
C PRO A 112 8.29 13.19 0.34
N ILE A 113 7.43 13.18 -0.68
CA ILE A 113 5.98 13.34 -0.55
C ILE A 113 5.24 12.22 -1.24
N LEU A 114 4.03 11.91 -0.75
CA LEU A 114 3.14 10.95 -1.39
C LEU A 114 2.27 11.65 -2.45
N ILE A 115 2.31 11.13 -3.68
CA ILE A 115 1.39 11.49 -4.76
C ILE A 115 0.56 10.28 -5.18
N LYS A 116 -0.55 10.54 -5.85
CA LYS A 116 -1.48 9.53 -6.36
C LYS A 116 -1.74 9.79 -7.84
N ALA A 117 -1.51 8.79 -8.67
CA ALA A 117 -2.04 8.74 -10.02
C ALA A 117 -3.42 8.09 -9.98
N SER A 118 -4.39 8.72 -10.60
CA SER A 118 -5.75 8.22 -10.77
C SER A 118 -6.25 8.54 -12.18
N GLN A 119 -7.49 8.14 -12.50
CA GLN A 119 -8.01 8.35 -13.85
C GLN A 119 -7.93 9.82 -14.26
N ASN A 120 -7.10 10.12 -15.27
CA ASN A 120 -6.85 11.46 -15.79
C ASN A 120 -6.33 12.49 -14.76
N ALA A 121 -5.75 12.07 -13.64
CA ALA A 121 -5.18 12.98 -12.64
C ALA A 121 -3.90 12.45 -11.99
N LEU A 122 -3.04 13.39 -11.59
CA LEU A 122 -1.84 13.17 -10.80
C LEU A 122 -1.89 14.18 -9.65
N THR A 123 -2.18 13.73 -8.44
CA THR A 123 -2.50 14.63 -7.31
C THR A 123 -1.61 14.37 -6.11
N LEU A 124 -1.42 15.37 -5.25
CA LEU A 124 -0.90 15.12 -3.91
C LEU A 124 -1.86 14.15 -3.19
N ASN A 125 -1.32 13.10 -2.58
CA ASN A 125 -2.11 12.22 -1.75
C ASN A 125 -2.20 12.82 -0.34
N ASN A 126 -3.42 13.18 0.07
CA ASN A 126 -3.72 13.79 1.37
C ASN A 126 -3.91 12.74 2.48
N VAL A 127 -3.44 11.51 2.30
CA VAL A 127 -3.45 10.50 3.36
C VAL A 127 -2.33 10.85 4.35
N ASP A 128 -2.73 11.22 5.57
CA ASP A 128 -1.81 11.46 6.67
C ASP A 128 -1.32 10.11 7.23
N GLY A 129 -0.01 10.00 7.48
CA GLY A 129 0.54 8.92 8.28
C GLY A 129 0.15 9.05 9.76
N ILE A 130 0.46 8.02 10.54
CA ILE A 130 0.33 8.05 11.99
C ILE A 130 1.73 8.29 12.52
N GLY A 131 1.90 9.41 13.22
CA GLY A 131 3.16 9.78 13.85
C GLY A 131 3.79 8.66 14.67
N GLY A 132 5.09 8.44 14.49
CA GLY A 132 5.85 7.40 15.19
C GLY A 132 5.58 5.95 14.76
N LYS A 133 4.84 5.73 13.66
CA LYS A 133 4.62 4.40 13.07
C LYS A 133 5.29 4.27 11.71
N ASN A 134 5.49 3.03 11.29
CA ASN A 134 5.87 2.73 9.92
C ASN A 134 4.62 2.52 9.06
N HIS A 135 4.83 2.70 7.76
CA HIS A 135 3.83 2.60 6.73
C HIS A 135 4.36 1.71 5.62
N ILE A 136 3.51 0.88 5.04
CA ILE A 136 3.81 0.30 3.73
C ILE A 136 3.08 1.15 2.69
N ILE A 137 3.80 1.55 1.65
CA ILE A 137 3.25 2.25 0.50
C ILE A 137 3.53 1.42 -0.74
N LYS A 138 2.49 1.18 -1.53
CA LYS A 138 2.60 0.52 -2.81
C LYS A 138 2.99 1.53 -3.88
N THR A 139 4.21 1.42 -4.41
CA THR A 139 4.74 2.23 -5.51
C THR A 139 4.85 1.38 -6.76
N GLY A 140 3.99 1.62 -7.74
CA GLY A 140 3.83 0.71 -8.87
C GLY A 140 3.38 -0.69 -8.43
N ASN A 141 4.27 -1.68 -8.57
CA ASN A 141 4.02 -3.07 -8.16
C ASN A 141 4.72 -3.46 -6.86
N GLU A 142 5.56 -2.58 -6.32
CA GLU A 142 6.37 -2.84 -5.13
C GLU A 142 5.70 -2.28 -3.89
N TYR A 143 5.98 -2.88 -2.74
CA TYR A 143 5.56 -2.39 -1.44
C TYR A 143 6.81 -2.04 -0.66
N ASN A 144 6.95 -0.78 -0.27
CA ASN A 144 8.13 -0.29 0.45
C ASN A 144 7.71 0.29 1.80
N ALA A 145 8.57 0.12 2.81
CA ALA A 145 8.34 0.61 4.16
C ALA A 145 8.88 2.05 4.32
N TYR A 146 8.06 2.90 4.94
CA TYR A 146 8.35 4.30 5.18
C TYR A 146 8.05 4.67 6.62
N THR A 147 8.75 5.67 7.14
CA THR A 147 8.43 6.38 8.38
C THR A 147 7.72 7.69 8.06
N TYR A 148 6.84 8.11 8.96
CA TYR A 148 6.13 9.38 8.87
C TYR A 148 6.51 10.26 10.06
N THR A 149 6.98 11.48 9.78
CA THR A 149 7.20 12.51 10.80
C THR A 149 5.90 13.29 10.99
N ASP A 150 5.46 13.46 12.24
CA ASP A 150 4.14 13.86 12.78
C ASP A 150 3.34 15.03 12.14
N SER A 151 3.70 15.54 10.97
CA SER A 151 2.91 16.53 10.23
C SER A 151 3.14 16.48 8.72
N GLY A 152 2.04 16.49 7.96
CA GLY A 152 2.01 16.75 6.52
C GLY A 152 1.90 15.49 5.66
N THR A 153 2.54 15.51 4.50
CA THR A 153 2.51 14.41 3.52
C THR A 153 3.90 13.81 3.32
N THR A 154 4.80 13.98 4.29
CA THR A 154 6.22 13.66 4.17
C THR A 154 6.53 12.26 4.67
N PHE A 155 7.19 11.47 3.83
CA PHE A 155 7.54 10.08 4.13
C PHE A 155 9.04 9.88 3.93
N ALA A 156 9.75 9.28 4.88
CA ALA A 156 11.14 8.87 4.69
C ALA A 156 11.21 7.36 4.58
N SER A 157 12.15 6.81 3.79
CA SER A 157 12.38 5.36 3.80
C SER A 157 12.65 4.88 5.23
N ALA A 158 12.08 3.74 5.63
CA ALA A 158 12.33 3.16 6.94
C ALA A 158 13.78 2.70 7.13
N GLY A 159 14.56 2.59 6.05
CA GLY A 159 15.97 2.19 6.07
C GLY A 159 16.20 0.67 6.11
N GLY A 160 17.45 0.25 5.99
CA GLY A 160 17.88 -1.14 5.79
C GLY A 160 17.85 -2.06 7.03
N GLU A 161 17.13 -1.69 8.09
CA GLU A 161 16.92 -2.58 9.25
C GLU A 161 15.43 -2.93 9.46
N TYR A 162 14.59 -2.59 8.49
CA TYR A 162 13.15 -2.85 8.55
C TYR A 162 12.81 -4.26 8.06
N ASP A 163 13.04 -5.24 8.95
CA ASP A 163 12.94 -6.66 8.64
C ASP A 163 11.84 -7.39 9.43
N GLY A 164 11.42 -8.52 8.85
CA GLY A 164 10.58 -9.51 9.52
C GLY A 164 9.11 -9.41 9.14
N ILE A 165 8.28 -10.08 9.95
CA ILE A 165 6.84 -10.18 9.70
C ILE A 165 6.14 -9.08 10.50
N LYS A 166 5.28 -8.32 9.82
CA LYS A 166 4.63 -7.14 10.36
C LYS A 166 3.13 -7.15 10.04
N LYS A 167 2.35 -6.56 10.94
CA LYS A 167 0.89 -6.40 10.82
C LYS A 167 0.60 -5.01 10.35
N TYR A 168 -0.32 -4.87 9.40
CA TYR A 168 -0.80 -3.56 8.98
C TYR A 168 -2.30 -3.53 8.83
N GLN A 169 -2.84 -2.32 8.87
CA GLN A 169 -4.19 -2.00 8.46
C GLN A 169 -4.13 -1.23 7.13
N ARG A 170 -4.91 -1.67 6.14
CA ARG A 170 -5.08 -0.95 4.88
C ARG A 170 -5.96 0.28 5.11
N ILE A 171 -5.47 1.46 4.74
CA ILE A 171 -6.18 2.73 4.91
C ILE A 171 -6.72 3.24 3.56
N ASP A 172 -5.90 3.12 2.52
CA ASP A 172 -6.28 3.41 1.13
C ASP A 172 -5.66 2.32 0.22
N SER A 173 -6.09 2.30 -1.04
CA SER A 173 -5.48 1.48 -2.07
C SER A 173 -3.97 1.73 -2.14
N GLY A 174 -3.18 0.75 -1.69
CA GLY A 174 -1.72 0.85 -1.69
C GLY A 174 -1.14 1.70 -0.55
N PHE A 175 -1.87 1.95 0.53
CA PHE A 175 -1.35 2.62 1.72
C PHE A 175 -1.78 1.89 3.00
N PHE A 176 -0.81 1.55 3.84
CA PHE A 176 -1.01 0.69 5.00
C PHE A 176 -0.31 1.25 6.24
N ASN A 177 -0.99 1.23 7.38
CA ASN A 177 -0.44 1.66 8.68
C ASN A 177 -0.01 0.45 9.51
N GLU A 178 1.19 0.48 10.09
CA GLU A 178 1.64 -0.60 10.98
C GLU A 178 0.73 -0.70 12.21
N VAL A 179 0.32 -1.93 12.52
CA VAL A 179 -0.51 -2.25 13.69
C VAL A 179 0.43 -2.76 14.78
N THR A 180 0.84 -1.83 15.65
CA THR A 180 1.57 -2.14 16.89
C THR A 180 0.63 -2.37 18.07
N SER A 181 -0.61 -1.88 17.96
CA SER A 181 -1.70 -2.07 18.92
C SER A 181 -3.01 -2.23 18.16
N PHE A 182 -3.82 -3.23 18.52
CA PHE A 182 -5.13 -3.44 17.91
C PHE A 182 -6.17 -2.38 18.31
N ALA A 183 -5.91 -1.59 19.35
CA ALA A 183 -6.74 -0.43 19.69
C ALA A 183 -6.76 0.63 18.57
N ASP A 184 -5.77 0.62 17.68
CA ASP A 184 -5.66 1.54 16.56
C ASP A 184 -6.31 1.01 15.28
N VAL A 185 -6.82 -0.23 15.28
CA VAL A 185 -7.49 -0.85 14.14
C VAL A 185 -8.94 -0.37 14.10
N SER A 186 -9.27 0.41 13.08
CA SER A 186 -10.63 0.94 12.89
C SER A 186 -11.56 0.01 12.09
N ASP A 187 -10.99 -0.94 11.36
CA ASP A 187 -11.68 -1.90 10.50
C ASP A 187 -10.88 -3.20 10.45
N ASP A 188 -11.40 -4.25 11.09
CA ASP A 188 -10.74 -5.55 11.20
C ASP A 188 -10.83 -6.40 9.93
N THR A 189 -11.54 -5.94 8.89
CA THR A 189 -11.59 -6.55 7.55
C THR A 189 -10.47 -6.05 6.63
N SER A 190 -9.72 -5.05 7.10
CA SER A 190 -8.66 -4.36 6.36
C SER A 190 -7.24 -4.74 6.81
N LEU A 191 -7.10 -5.74 7.68
CA LEU A 191 -5.79 -6.22 8.15
C LEU A 191 -5.04 -6.94 7.02
N VAL A 192 -3.73 -6.75 7.00
CA VAL A 192 -2.79 -7.46 6.13
C VAL A 192 -1.54 -7.86 6.89
N LEU A 193 -0.89 -8.92 6.41
CA LEU A 193 0.44 -9.32 6.85
C LEU A 193 1.43 -9.00 5.73
N ALA A 194 2.60 -8.52 6.12
CA ALA A 194 3.71 -8.33 5.21
C ALA A 194 4.98 -8.95 5.78
N ARG A 195 5.79 -9.53 4.89
CA ARG A 195 7.18 -9.86 5.19
C ARG A 195 8.07 -8.81 4.55
N CYS A 196 8.88 -8.15 5.37
CA CYS A 196 9.80 -7.11 4.91
C CYS A 196 11.25 -7.56 5.03
N THR A 197 12.08 -7.11 4.09
CA THR A 197 13.53 -7.28 4.05
C THR A 197 14.13 -6.02 3.43
N ASP A 198 15.00 -5.34 4.16
CA ASP A 198 15.62 -4.07 3.72
C ASP A 198 14.58 -3.02 3.28
N ALA A 199 13.51 -2.87 4.06
CA ALA A 199 12.34 -2.02 3.76
C ALA A 199 11.53 -2.41 2.51
N SER A 200 11.94 -3.39 1.72
CA SER A 200 11.09 -3.97 0.67
C SER A 200 10.17 -5.02 1.29
N CYS A 201 8.87 -4.93 1.01
CA CYS A 201 7.85 -5.75 1.64
C CYS A 201 7.07 -6.57 0.61
N THR A 202 6.62 -7.75 1.02
CA THR A 202 5.68 -8.58 0.25
C THR A 202 4.48 -8.90 1.12
N LEU A 203 3.28 -8.54 0.65
CA LEU A 203 2.03 -8.94 1.30
C LEU A 203 1.87 -10.46 1.22
N THR A 204 1.35 -11.07 2.28
CA THR A 204 1.24 -12.51 2.40
C THR A 204 -0.04 -12.92 3.13
N ASP A 205 -0.48 -14.15 2.89
CA ASP A 205 -1.60 -14.74 3.61
C ASP A 205 -1.12 -15.24 4.97
N GLY A 206 -2.03 -15.36 5.94
CA GLY A 206 -1.65 -15.78 7.27
C GLY A 206 -2.76 -15.81 8.29
N LEU A 207 -2.34 -15.91 9.56
CA LEU A 207 -3.21 -15.83 10.73
C LEU A 207 -2.64 -14.80 11.70
N ILE A 208 -3.51 -14.02 12.32
CA ILE A 208 -3.15 -13.12 13.43
C ILE A 208 -3.94 -13.53 14.67
N LYS A 209 -3.27 -13.53 15.82
CA LYS A 209 -3.88 -13.56 17.13
C LYS A 209 -3.87 -12.16 17.74
N GLU A 210 -4.97 -11.78 18.37
CA GLU A 210 -5.07 -10.60 19.22
C GLU A 210 -5.80 -10.96 20.50
N THR A 211 -5.07 -11.09 21.60
CA THR A 211 -5.64 -11.49 22.89
C THR A 211 -6.45 -12.80 22.76
N ASP A 212 -7.77 -12.72 22.68
CA ASP A 212 -8.72 -13.84 22.54
C ASP A 212 -9.32 -13.97 21.13
N ASP A 213 -9.03 -13.01 20.24
CA ASP A 213 -9.52 -12.97 18.87
C ASP A 213 -8.49 -13.51 17.88
N TYR A 214 -8.98 -14.09 16.79
CA TYR A 214 -8.16 -14.66 15.74
C TYR A 214 -8.66 -14.21 14.38
N PHE A 215 -7.75 -13.94 13.47
CA PHE A 215 -8.05 -13.42 12.14
C PHE A 215 -7.39 -14.30 11.09
N SER A 216 -8.15 -14.68 10.06
CA SER A 216 -7.56 -15.12 8.80
C SER A 216 -7.30 -13.90 7.93
N VAL A 217 -6.09 -13.83 7.40
CA VAL A 217 -5.61 -12.71 6.62
C VAL A 217 -5.19 -13.20 5.25
N THR A 218 -5.63 -12.48 4.23
CA THR A 218 -5.16 -12.63 2.85
C THR A 218 -4.47 -11.34 2.42
N THR A 219 -3.81 -11.38 1.26
CA THR A 219 -3.22 -10.16 0.66
C THR A 219 -4.24 -9.02 0.41
N SER A 220 -5.54 -9.33 0.28
CA SER A 220 -6.59 -8.36 -0.07
C SER A 220 -7.58 -8.02 1.04
N SER A 221 -7.74 -8.88 2.05
CA SER A 221 -8.74 -8.72 3.10
C SER A 221 -8.44 -9.60 4.30
N SER A 222 -9.11 -9.34 5.40
CA SER A 222 -9.10 -10.18 6.59
C SER A 222 -10.52 -10.50 7.07
N ALA A 223 -10.63 -11.53 7.89
CA ALA A 223 -11.86 -11.89 8.57
C ALA A 223 -11.55 -12.40 9.97
N LYS A 224 -12.30 -11.90 10.96
CA LYS A 224 -12.32 -12.46 12.30
C LYS A 224 -12.93 -13.86 12.25
N LEU A 225 -12.25 -14.84 12.85
CA LEU A 225 -12.67 -16.23 12.89
C LEU A 225 -13.68 -16.44 14.01
N ALA A 226 -14.84 -17.02 13.67
CA ALA A 226 -15.84 -17.47 14.61
C ALA A 226 -15.61 -18.95 14.97
N SER A 227 -16.31 -19.45 15.99
CA SER A 227 -16.22 -20.86 16.42
C SER A 227 -16.54 -21.86 15.30
N GLY A 228 -17.40 -21.49 14.33
CA GLY A 228 -17.72 -22.30 13.16
C GLY A 228 -16.61 -22.38 12.11
N ASP A 229 -15.62 -21.49 12.17
CA ASP A 229 -14.47 -21.48 11.25
C ASP A 229 -13.31 -22.34 11.76
N LEU A 230 -13.35 -22.74 13.04
CA LEU A 230 -12.35 -23.58 13.68
C LEU A 230 -12.53 -25.04 13.28
N VAL A 231 -11.42 -25.76 13.12
CA VAL A 231 -11.43 -27.14 12.62
C VAL A 231 -10.73 -28.13 13.56
N GLN A 232 -11.03 -29.42 13.42
CA GLN A 232 -10.12 -30.45 13.92
C GLN A 232 -8.91 -30.53 13.00
N CYS A 233 -7.70 -30.64 13.58
CA CYS A 233 -6.51 -30.74 12.74
C CYS A 233 -6.50 -32.06 11.98
N SER A 234 -6.20 -31.99 10.69
CA SER A 234 -6.11 -33.13 9.78
C SER A 234 -5.26 -32.72 8.58
N ALA A 235 -4.89 -33.67 7.72
CA ALA A 235 -4.17 -33.35 6.49
C ALA A 235 -4.94 -32.36 5.58
N ASP A 236 -6.27 -32.44 5.55
CA ASP A 236 -7.12 -31.56 4.72
C ASP A 236 -7.31 -30.17 5.31
N ASN A 237 -6.93 -30.00 6.59
CA ASN A 237 -7.10 -28.77 7.35
C ASN A 237 -5.77 -28.06 7.66
N ALA A 238 -4.66 -28.51 7.07
CA ALA A 238 -3.37 -27.84 7.21
C ALA A 238 -3.46 -26.35 6.81
N GLY A 239 -2.86 -25.48 7.62
CA GLY A 239 -2.89 -24.03 7.46
C GLY A 239 -4.11 -23.33 8.09
N LYS A 240 -5.08 -24.08 8.62
CA LYS A 240 -6.24 -23.54 9.33
C LYS A 240 -6.03 -23.50 10.84
N LEU A 241 -6.86 -22.73 11.52
CA LEU A 241 -6.88 -22.65 12.98
C LEU A 241 -7.75 -23.77 13.58
N THR A 242 -7.23 -24.45 14.60
CA THR A 242 -7.93 -25.55 15.25
C THR A 242 -8.95 -25.07 16.28
N THR A 243 -9.80 -25.96 16.79
CA THR A 243 -10.71 -25.68 17.92
C THR A 243 -9.98 -25.31 19.20
N ASP A 244 -8.71 -25.70 19.33
CA ASP A 244 -7.83 -25.33 20.45
C ASP A 244 -7.03 -24.05 20.16
N HIS A 245 -7.36 -23.34 19.08
CA HIS A 245 -6.73 -22.09 18.64
C HIS A 245 -5.24 -22.24 18.27
N GLN A 246 -4.87 -23.41 17.77
CA GLN A 246 -3.54 -23.73 17.28
C GLN A 246 -3.51 -23.75 15.75
N LEU A 247 -2.38 -23.40 15.13
CA LEU A 247 -2.18 -23.63 13.70
C LEU A 247 -2.09 -25.13 13.42
N CYS A 248 -2.95 -25.65 12.55
CA CYS A 248 -2.82 -27.04 12.07
C CYS A 248 -1.70 -27.17 11.04
N LEU A 249 -0.69 -27.99 11.32
CA LEU A 249 0.40 -28.32 10.39
C LEU A 249 0.03 -29.48 9.43
N GLY A 250 -1.03 -30.23 9.76
CA GLY A 250 -1.50 -31.40 9.05
C GLY A 250 -1.27 -32.70 9.82
N SER A 251 -1.96 -33.78 9.43
CA SER A 251 -1.81 -35.12 10.03
C SER A 251 -1.85 -35.13 11.57
N ASP A 252 -2.85 -34.44 12.13
CA ASP A 252 -3.10 -34.31 13.58
C ASP A 252 -2.02 -33.55 14.37
N GLN A 253 -1.09 -32.86 13.70
CA GLN A 253 -0.09 -32.01 14.34
C GLN A 253 -0.53 -30.55 14.30
N ALA A 254 -0.57 -29.90 15.46
CA ALA A 254 -0.87 -28.48 15.59
C ALA A 254 0.12 -27.79 16.53
N VAL A 255 0.27 -26.47 16.37
CA VAL A 255 1.22 -25.65 17.12
C VAL A 255 0.59 -24.35 17.59
N ASP A 256 0.94 -23.93 18.80
CA ASP A 256 0.49 -22.67 19.38
C ASP A 256 1.12 -21.46 18.68
N PHE A 257 0.45 -20.31 18.77
CA PHE A 257 1.07 -19.02 18.47
C PHE A 257 2.25 -18.75 19.41
N LEU A 258 3.30 -18.14 18.88
CA LEU A 258 4.46 -17.77 19.67
C LEU A 258 4.16 -16.52 20.50
N SER A 259 4.69 -16.46 21.71
CA SER A 259 4.74 -15.24 22.52
C SER A 259 5.97 -14.37 22.20
N SER A 260 7.00 -14.94 21.57
CA SER A 260 8.21 -14.26 21.11
C SER A 260 9.03 -15.15 20.16
N GLY A 261 10.01 -14.57 19.47
CA GLY A 261 10.91 -15.31 18.58
C GLY A 261 10.29 -15.64 17.22
N THR A 262 10.94 -16.54 16.49
CA THR A 262 10.50 -17.01 15.17
C THR A 262 10.63 -18.52 15.05
N ILE A 263 9.75 -19.14 14.26
CA ILE A 263 9.79 -20.58 13.96
C ILE A 263 9.33 -20.82 12.52
N ASN A 264 9.84 -21.89 11.90
CA ASN A 264 9.49 -22.24 10.53
C ASN A 264 8.94 -23.66 10.45
N TYR A 265 7.89 -23.83 9.64
CA TYR A 265 7.30 -25.12 9.31
C TYR A 265 7.14 -25.26 7.80
N ILE A 266 7.10 -26.50 7.31
CA ILE A 266 6.67 -26.78 5.94
C ILE A 266 5.37 -27.58 6.06
N ILE A 267 4.30 -27.05 5.50
CA ILE A 267 2.99 -27.69 5.49
C ILE A 267 2.56 -28.01 4.06
N LYS A 268 1.65 -28.98 3.92
CA LYS A 268 1.02 -29.30 2.65
C LYS A 268 -0.46 -28.91 2.70
N VAL A 269 -0.85 -27.92 1.92
CA VAL A 269 -2.24 -27.45 1.80
C VAL A 269 -2.79 -27.92 0.46
N GLY A 270 -3.66 -28.94 0.49
CA GLY A 270 -4.11 -29.62 -0.72
C GLY A 270 -2.93 -30.24 -1.49
N SER A 271 -2.64 -29.71 -2.68
CA SER A 271 -1.49 -30.14 -3.50
C SER A 271 -0.25 -29.24 -3.35
N GLU A 272 -0.36 -28.12 -2.65
CA GLU A 272 0.70 -27.12 -2.56
C GLU A 272 1.53 -27.30 -1.28
N LEU A 273 2.85 -27.06 -1.39
CA LEU A 273 3.72 -26.91 -0.23
C LEU A 273 3.84 -25.42 0.12
N LYS A 274 3.71 -25.12 1.40
CA LYS A 274 3.87 -23.77 1.94
C LYS A 274 4.92 -23.78 3.04
N LEU A 275 5.80 -22.78 3.02
CA LEU A 275 6.60 -22.38 4.18
C LEU A 275 5.68 -21.57 5.09
N VAL A 276 5.57 -22.00 6.34
CA VAL A 276 4.93 -21.22 7.38
C VAL A 276 6.02 -20.60 8.23
N GLU A 277 6.00 -19.29 8.37
CA GLU A 277 6.86 -18.58 9.30
C GLU A 277 5.98 -18.03 10.44
N GLY A 278 6.23 -18.51 11.65
CA GLY A 278 5.59 -18.01 12.86
C GLY A 278 6.46 -16.96 13.53
N SER A 279 5.83 -15.91 14.04
CA SER A 279 6.44 -14.95 14.96
C SER A 279 5.43 -14.60 16.05
N GLN A 280 5.75 -13.64 16.93
CA GLN A 280 4.85 -13.22 18.00
C GLN A 280 3.43 -12.96 17.48
N ASP A 281 2.47 -13.73 18.00
CA ASP A 281 1.03 -13.63 17.72
C ASP A 281 0.62 -13.70 16.24
N GLN A 282 1.44 -14.29 15.36
CA GLN A 282 1.08 -14.42 13.94
C GLN A 282 1.80 -15.56 13.22
N PHE A 283 1.20 -15.99 12.11
CA PHE A 283 1.78 -16.89 11.12
C PHE A 283 1.59 -16.30 9.72
N ILE A 284 2.60 -16.44 8.85
CA ILE A 284 2.47 -16.16 7.42
C ILE A 284 2.71 -17.40 6.58
N PHE A 285 2.13 -17.42 5.38
CA PHE A 285 2.15 -18.55 4.48
C PHE A 285 2.75 -18.19 3.13
N THR A 286 3.96 -18.66 2.86
CA THR A 286 4.65 -18.45 1.59
C THR A 286 4.60 -19.71 0.74
N LYS A 287 4.07 -19.61 -0.48
CA LYS A 287 4.08 -20.73 -1.43
C LYS A 287 5.51 -21.08 -1.83
N ILE A 288 5.88 -22.36 -1.74
CA ILE A 288 7.18 -22.84 -2.20
C ILE A 288 7.06 -23.16 -3.69
N THR A 289 7.68 -22.34 -4.53
CA THR A 289 7.80 -22.60 -5.98
C THR A 289 9.15 -23.21 -6.28
N GLY A 290 9.20 -24.50 -6.65
CA GLY A 290 10.44 -25.18 -7.00
C GLY A 290 10.33 -26.71 -6.96
N LYS A 291 11.37 -27.40 -7.46
CA LYS A 291 11.52 -28.85 -7.29
C LYS A 291 12.32 -29.12 -6.01
N LEU A 292 11.71 -29.83 -5.06
CA LEU A 292 12.46 -30.38 -3.93
C LEU A 292 13.36 -31.50 -4.44
N ASN A 293 14.65 -31.21 -4.60
CA ASN A 293 15.65 -32.25 -4.83
C ASN A 293 15.93 -32.94 -3.48
N ARG A 294 15.25 -34.05 -3.21
CA ARG A 294 15.69 -34.99 -2.17
C ARG A 294 17.01 -35.62 -2.65
N LYS A 295 18.08 -35.36 -1.91
CA LYS A 295 19.31 -36.17 -1.98
C LYS A 295 19.12 -37.42 -1.13
#